data_AF-A0A822DK01-F1
#
_entry.id   AF-A0A822DK01-F1
#
_cell.length_a   1.000
_cell.length_b   1.000
_cell.length_c   1.000
_cell.angle_alpha   90.00
_cell.angle_beta   90.00
_cell.angle_gamma   90.00
#
_symmetry.space_group_name_H-M   'P 1'
#
loop_
_entity.id
_entity.type
_entity.pdbx_description
1 polymer ?
#
loop_
_entity_poly.entity_id
_entity_poly.type
_entity_poly.pdbx_seq_one_letter_code
_entity_poly.pdbx_strand_id
1 'polypeptide(L)'
;IGALGNLTLVLVIIIFIFAVMGMQLFGQKYYDKFGKDIPRWNFFDFFHAFMIVFRVLCGEWIESMWVCLECAGWPCVPFFLLTFVIGNLV
;
A
#
# COMPACT_ATOMS: atom_id res chain seq x y z
N ILE A 1 13.57 -24.36 -3.59
CA ILE A 1 12.91 -23.27 -2.81
C ILE A 1 13.14 -23.57 -1.32
N GLY A 2 14.39 -23.47 -0.84
CA GLY A 2 14.79 -23.82 0.55
C GLY A 2 14.53 -22.67 1.53
N ALA A 3 15.49 -22.33 2.40
CA ALA A 3 15.35 -21.21 3.36
C ALA A 3 14.96 -19.86 2.70
N LEU A 4 15.48 -19.58 1.49
CA LEU A 4 15.07 -18.42 0.68
C LEU A 4 13.58 -18.43 0.31
N GLY A 5 12.99 -19.61 0.15
CA GLY A 5 11.56 -19.77 -0.13
C GLY A 5 10.66 -19.32 1.00
N ASN A 6 11.08 -19.56 2.25
CA ASN A 6 10.34 -19.12 3.42
C ASN A 6 10.35 -17.59 3.52
N LEU A 7 11.49 -16.95 3.26
CA LEU A 7 11.60 -15.49 3.22
C LEU A 7 10.71 -14.88 2.12
N THR A 8 10.75 -15.44 0.91
CA THR A 8 9.89 -14.97 -0.19
C THR A 8 8.40 -15.16 0.12
N LEU A 9 8.02 -16.28 0.75
CA LEU A 9 6.63 -16.53 1.16
C LEU A 9 6.16 -15.48 2.18
N VAL A 10 6.98 -15.18 3.19
CA VAL A 10 6.67 -14.17 4.22
C VAL A 10 6.49 -12.79 3.57
N LEU A 11 7.38 -12.41 2.64
CA LEU A 11 7.24 -11.15 1.90
C LEU A 11 5.92 -11.06 1.14
N VAL A 12 5.53 -12.12 0.41
CA VAL A 12 4.26 -12.14 -0.33
C VAL A 12 3.05 -12.03 0.62
N ILE A 13 3.09 -12.70 1.77
CA ILE A 13 2.03 -12.61 2.78
C ILE A 13 1.91 -11.18 3.32
N ILE A 14 3.04 -10.53 3.63
CA ILE A 14 3.06 -9.15 4.11
C ILE A 14 2.46 -8.20 3.08
N ILE A 15 2.89 -8.31 1.81
CA ILE A 15 2.36 -7.49 0.72
C ILE A 15 0.85 -7.68 0.60
N PHE A 16 0.38 -8.93 0.65
CA PHE A 16 -1.05 -9.24 0.57
C PHE A 16 -1.85 -8.59 1.71
N ILE A 17 -1.39 -8.73 2.95
CA ILE A 17 -2.05 -8.15 4.13
C ILE A 17 -2.16 -6.64 4.00
N PHE A 18 -1.06 -5.95 3.68
CA PHE A 18 -1.07 -4.50 3.54
C PHE A 18 -1.91 -4.02 2.36
N ALA A 19 -1.93 -4.75 1.23
CA ALA A 19 -2.77 -4.41 0.09
C ALA A 19 -4.26 -4.49 0.44
N VAL A 20 -4.69 -5.55 1.12
CA VAL A 20 -6.08 -5.71 1.57
C VAL A 20 -6.44 -4.66 2.62
N MET A 21 -5.57 -4.43 3.60
CA MET A 21 -5.78 -3.40 4.63
C MET A 21 -5.91 -2.00 4.00
N GLY A 22 -5.00 -1.63 3.09
CA GLY A 22 -5.02 -0.33 2.42
C GLY A 22 -6.30 -0.11 1.62
N MET A 23 -6.78 -1.13 0.91
CA MET A 23 -8.04 -1.06 0.20
C MET A 23 -9.23 -0.86 1.15
N GLN A 24 -9.31 -1.63 2.24
CA GLN A 24 -10.42 -1.53 3.17
C GLN A 24 -10.45 -0.17 3.91
N LEU A 25 -9.28 0.39 4.21
CA LEU A 25 -9.17 1.67 4.92
C LEU A 25 -9.34 2.88 4.00
N PHE A 26 -8.82 2.82 2.78
CA PHE A 26 -8.66 4.01 1.91
C PHE A 26 -9.37 3.90 0.57
N GLY A 27 -9.75 2.71 0.09
CA GLY A 27 -10.26 2.50 -1.27
C GLY A 27 -11.49 3.33 -1.59
N GLN A 28 -12.50 3.30 -0.72
CA GLN A 28 -13.71 4.12 -0.90
C GLN A 28 -13.39 5.62 -0.87
N LYS A 29 -12.48 6.06 0.01
CA LYS A 29 -12.11 7.48 0.13
C LYS A 29 -11.40 8.00 -1.12
N TYR A 30 -10.61 7.17 -1.79
CA TYR A 30 -10.02 7.49 -3.09
C TYR A 30 -11.10 7.69 -4.15
N TYR A 31 -12.10 6.82 -4.21
CA TYR A 31 -13.22 6.95 -5.13
C TYR A 31 -14.05 8.20 -4.83
N ASP A 32 -14.36 8.48 -3.56
CA ASP A 32 -15.15 9.65 -3.17
C ASP A 32 -14.42 10.97 -3.49
N LYS A 33 -13.08 10.99 -3.41
CA LYS A 33 -12.26 12.18 -3.68
C LYS A 33 -12.07 12.44 -5.17
N PHE A 34 -11.77 11.40 -5.96
CA PHE A 34 -11.34 11.55 -7.35
C PHE A 34 -12.37 11.07 -8.39
N GLY A 35 -13.37 10.29 -7.97
CA GLY A 35 -14.41 9.77 -8.86
C GLY A 35 -13.83 9.02 -10.05
N LYS A 36 -14.08 9.55 -11.26
CA LYS A 36 -13.63 8.96 -12.54
C LYS A 36 -12.16 9.25 -12.85
N ASP A 37 -11.58 10.28 -12.25
CA ASP A 37 -10.19 10.71 -12.48
C ASP A 37 -9.26 10.14 -11.39
N ILE A 38 -9.44 8.87 -11.06
CA ILE A 38 -8.67 8.22 -10.00
C ILE A 38 -7.17 8.16 -10.39
N PRO A 39 -6.24 8.54 -9.49
CA PRO A 39 -4.82 8.46 -9.77
C PRO A 39 -4.39 7.04 -10.13
N ARG A 40 -3.36 6.92 -10.99
CA ARG A 40 -2.79 5.61 -11.38
C ARG A 40 -2.37 4.78 -10.18
N TRP A 41 -1.86 5.42 -9.13
CA TRP A 41 -1.54 4.80 -7.85
C TRP A 41 -2.69 5.06 -6.88
N ASN A 42 -3.58 4.08 -6.71
CA ASN A 42 -4.72 4.19 -5.81
C ASN A 42 -4.95 2.90 -4.99
N PHE A 43 -5.79 3.01 -3.96
CA PHE A 43 -6.21 1.87 -3.13
C PHE A 43 -7.62 1.36 -3.48
N PHE A 44 -8.18 1.72 -4.64
CA PHE A 44 -9.58 1.40 -4.97
C PHE A 44 -9.80 -0.09 -5.23
N ASP A 45 -8.87 -0.75 -5.92
CA ASP A 45 -8.92 -2.19 -6.14
C ASP A 45 -7.67 -2.92 -5.62
N PHE A 46 -7.74 -4.24 -5.62
CA PHE A 46 -6.69 -5.09 -5.06
C PHE A 46 -5.36 -4.94 -5.78
N PHE A 47 -5.39 -4.88 -7.10
CA PHE A 47 -4.18 -4.90 -7.90
C PHE A 47 -3.44 -3.56 -7.81
N HIS A 48 -4.17 -2.43 -7.83
CA HIS A 48 -3.59 -1.11 -7.61
C HIS A 48 -3.06 -0.94 -6.18
N ALA A 49 -3.79 -1.44 -5.16
CA ALA A 49 -3.32 -1.45 -3.79
C ALA A 49 -2.04 -2.30 -3.64
N PHE A 50 -1.99 -3.48 -4.25
CA PHE A 50 -0.81 -4.34 -4.30
C PHE A 50 0.38 -3.61 -4.94
N MET A 51 0.16 -2.95 -6.07
CA MET A 51 1.20 -2.18 -6.77
C MET A 51 1.72 -1.01 -5.92
N ILE A 52 0.86 -0.31 -5.17
CA ILE A 52 1.33 0.72 -4.22
C ILE A 52 2.23 0.09 -3.15
N VAL A 53 1.80 -1.00 -2.51
CA VAL A 53 2.59 -1.64 -1.45
C VAL A 53 3.94 -2.09 -2.01
N PHE A 54 3.98 -2.67 -3.22
CA PHE A 54 5.22 -3.00 -3.90
C PHE A 54 6.10 -1.75 -4.16
N ARG A 55 5.51 -0.65 -4.63
CA ARG A 55 6.21 0.64 -4.84
C ARG A 55 6.82 1.18 -3.53
N VAL A 56 6.12 1.04 -2.41
CA VAL A 56 6.61 1.42 -1.07
C VAL A 56 7.84 0.60 -0.69
N LEU A 57 7.84 -0.72 -0.96
CA LEU A 57 8.98 -1.60 -0.70
C LEU A 57 10.21 -1.25 -1.56
N CYS A 58 9.99 -0.70 -2.77
CA CYS A 58 11.07 -0.16 -3.59
C CYS A 58 11.61 1.20 -3.11
N GLY A 59 11.04 1.77 -2.04
CA GLY A 59 11.44 3.05 -1.45
C GLY A 59 10.65 4.26 -1.93
N GLU A 60 9.72 4.11 -2.88
CA GLU A 60 8.95 5.22 -3.46
C GLU A 60 7.60 5.43 -2.73
N TRP A 61 7.63 5.68 -1.42
CA TRP A 61 6.42 5.74 -0.60
C TRP A 61 5.84 7.16 -0.41
N ILE A 62 6.67 8.19 -0.51
CA ILE A 62 6.31 9.55 -0.12
C ILE A 62 5.22 10.16 -1.03
N GLU A 63 5.31 9.97 -2.35
CA GLU A 63 4.35 10.49 -3.32
C GLU A 63 2.95 9.88 -3.13
N SER A 64 2.88 8.55 -3.01
CA SER A 64 1.62 7.85 -2.75
C SER A 64 1.02 8.19 -1.38
N MET A 65 1.87 8.50 -0.39
CA MET A 65 1.41 8.95 0.92
C MET A 65 0.75 10.33 0.85
N TRP A 66 1.30 11.29 0.12
CA TRP A 66 0.70 12.63 -0.04
C TRP A 66 -0.69 12.54 -0.67
N VAL A 67 -0.84 11.76 -1.75
CA VAL A 67 -2.15 11.53 -2.40
C VAL A 67 -3.13 10.87 -1.42
N CYS A 68 -2.67 9.91 -0.63
CA CYS A 68 -3.51 9.28 0.40
C CYS A 68 -3.95 10.31 1.46
N LEU A 69 -3.05 11.18 1.90
CA LEU A 69 -3.31 12.20 2.91
C LEU A 69 -4.42 13.17 2.47
N GLU A 70 -4.43 13.56 1.19
CA GLU A 70 -5.47 14.40 0.59
C GLU A 70 -6.86 13.73 0.57
N CYS A 71 -6.93 12.39 0.59
CA CYS A 71 -8.17 11.62 0.54
C CYS A 71 -8.67 11.20 1.91
N ALA A 72 -7.76 10.68 2.74
CA ALA A 72 -8.09 9.93 3.94
C ALA A 72 -7.56 10.54 5.23
N GLY A 73 -6.75 11.61 5.12
CA GLY A 73 -6.18 12.33 6.26
C GLY A 73 -5.05 11.58 6.96
N TRP A 74 -4.81 11.96 8.21
CA TRP A 74 -3.65 11.52 9.00
C TRP A 74 -3.41 10.00 9.09
N PRO A 75 -4.41 9.09 9.02
CA PRO A 75 -4.15 7.63 9.10
C PRO A 75 -3.28 7.07 7.98
N CYS A 76 -3.11 7.79 6.87
CA CYS A 76 -2.18 7.39 5.81
C CYS A 76 -0.73 7.38 6.29
N VAL A 77 -0.33 8.33 7.14
CA VAL A 77 1.06 8.46 7.61
C VAL A 77 1.52 7.19 8.37
N PRO A 78 0.84 6.74 9.44
CA PRO A 78 1.25 5.52 10.14
C PRO A 78 1.14 4.28 9.24
N PHE A 79 0.16 4.22 8.32
CA PHE A 79 0.06 3.08 7.40
C PHE A 79 1.29 2.95 6.49
N PHE A 80 1.69 4.04 5.81
CA PHE A 80 2.83 4.02 4.90
C PHE A 80 4.16 3.80 5.64
N LEU A 81 4.34 4.41 6.82
CA LEU A 81 5.53 4.20 7.64
C LEU A 81 5.63 2.76 8.16
N LEU A 82 4.53 2.17 8.65
CA LEU A 82 4.52 0.77 9.09
C LEU A 82 4.80 -0.19 7.93
N THR A 83 4.20 0.06 6.76
CA THR A 83 4.45 -0.74 5.55
C THR A 83 5.94 -0.68 5.15
N PHE A 84 6.55 0.51 5.17
CA PHE A 84 7.97 0.68 4.86
C PHE A 84 8.87 0.02 5.90
N VAL A 85 8.62 0.20 7.20
CA VAL A 85 9.46 -0.36 8.27
C VAL A 85 9.37 -1.89 8.29
N ILE A 86 8.15 -2.46 8.25
CA ILE A 86 7.95 -3.91 8.26
C ILE A 86 8.48 -4.53 6.97
N GLY A 87 8.24 -3.86 5.83
CA GLY A 87 8.69 -4.30 4.53
C GLY A 87 10.21 -4.38 4.37
N ASN A 88 10.96 -3.44 4.97
CA ASN A 88 12.42 -3.44 4.94
C ASN A 88 13.06 -4.31 6.04
N LEU A 89 12.28 -4.73 7.05
CA LEU A 89 12.78 -5.58 8.13
C LEU A 89 12.80 -7.07 7.73
N VAL A 90 12.00 -7.45 6.73
CA VAL A 90 11.98 -8.79 6.13
C VAL A 90 12.98 -8.89 4.98
#